data_AF-A0A0C9VRH9-F1
#
_entry.id   AF-A0A0C9VRH9-F1
#
_cell.length_a   1.000
_cell.length_b   1.000
_cell.length_c   1.000
_cell.angle_alpha   90.00
_cell.angle_beta   90.00
_cell.angle_gamma   90.00
#
_symmetry.space_group_name_H-M   'P 1'
#
loop_
_entity.id
_entity.type
_entity.pdbx_description
1 polymer ?
#
loop_
_entity_poly.entity_id
_entity_poly.type
_entity_poly.pdbx_seq_one_letter_code
_entity_poly.pdbx_strand_id
1 'polypeptide(L)'
;MIIEADEFIPALEYLRTIDSTMEAASRTGMCGVFMKVYTPNGCKTLTVHFSKIRLYVTINNHRLHVDLAHGLMHRLNEAQLLQPEDRVRFSNKYILAPIMGFSTAADMQLWQLGSLIGVLEAKLLYGRSPRLYSKNLIDLRNRLAILLLSLRGVCFMKCEAGHFTSFIWEKGNVLKFRDSLGHNMDPQILPILYWVLSCLPSSLIESVEIIPGRMQSSGSGSCSLIAFNPIERLLDPTAPLWEPSLTGQFRDTWTRWLLGYHIQATGRGMFVNWSRCSVNPIPAIDHSPDGEVTDSPFPYIDFNIYDIEAVFPFLRHSPYHKPPEPVPHLSAPLLSPSSCYDIGDCQPASAAFDWE
;
A
#
# COMPACT_ATOMS: atom_id res chain seq x y z
N MET A 1 -5.41 19.32 23.93
CA MET A 1 -6.31 18.18 24.24
C MET A 1 -5.44 16.97 24.39
N ILE A 2 -5.49 16.31 25.55
CA ILE A 2 -4.60 15.21 25.91
C ILE A 2 -5.47 13.96 26.06
N ILE A 3 -4.97 12.83 25.57
CA ILE A 3 -5.56 11.51 25.84
C ILE A 3 -4.81 10.96 27.05
N GLU A 4 -5.56 10.57 28.08
CA GLU A 4 -4.96 9.97 29.27
C GLU A 4 -4.49 8.54 28.97
N ALA A 5 -3.47 8.05 29.68
CA ALA A 5 -2.84 6.75 29.37
C ALA A 5 -3.81 5.55 29.49
N ASP A 6 -4.82 5.68 30.35
CA ASP A 6 -5.88 4.72 30.62
C ASP A 6 -7.23 5.11 30.00
N GLU A 7 -7.24 6.16 29.16
CA GLU A 7 -8.45 6.61 28.49
C GLU A 7 -8.91 5.59 27.46
N PHE A 8 -10.18 5.19 27.57
CA PHE A 8 -10.81 4.31 26.60
C PHE A 8 -11.09 5.07 25.29
N ILE A 9 -10.53 4.59 24.19
CA ILE A 9 -10.78 5.11 22.85
C ILE A 9 -11.84 4.23 22.17
N PRO A 10 -13.05 4.75 21.89
CA PRO A 10 -14.08 3.98 21.21
C PRO A 10 -13.64 3.54 19.81
N ALA A 11 -14.10 2.37 19.39
CA ALA A 11 -13.83 1.88 18.04
C ALA A 11 -14.47 2.79 16.99
N LEU A 12 -13.84 2.89 15.82
CA LEU A 12 -14.24 3.82 14.75
C LEU A 12 -15.68 3.62 14.31
N GLU A 13 -16.17 2.38 14.31
CA GLU A 13 -17.53 2.02 13.90
C GLU A 13 -18.59 2.74 14.73
N TYR A 14 -18.34 2.89 16.04
CA TYR A 14 -19.24 3.60 16.96
C TYR A 14 -19.12 5.12 16.81
N LEU A 15 -17.94 5.61 16.46
CA LEU A 15 -17.69 7.04 16.27
C LEU A 15 -18.25 7.57 14.96
N ARG A 16 -18.37 6.76 13.91
CA ARG A 16 -18.87 7.19 12.58
C ARG A 16 -20.26 7.80 12.62
N THR A 17 -21.17 7.23 13.41
CA THR A 17 -22.54 7.75 13.56
C THR A 17 -22.54 9.12 14.24
N ILE A 18 -21.65 9.32 15.20
CA ILE A 18 -21.53 10.59 15.91
C ILE A 18 -20.84 11.62 14.99
N ASP A 19 -19.73 11.24 14.34
CA ASP A 19 -18.98 12.12 13.44
C ASP A 19 -19.83 12.64 12.27
N SER A 20 -20.70 11.80 11.70
CA SER A 20 -21.60 12.21 10.60
C SER A 20 -22.69 13.19 11.01
N THR A 21 -23.04 13.26 12.29
CA THR A 21 -24.11 14.11 12.83
C THR A 21 -23.57 15.33 13.60
N MET A 22 -22.30 15.28 14.02
CA MET A 22 -21.60 16.33 14.77
C MET A 22 -21.64 17.70 14.08
N GLU A 23 -21.49 17.78 12.76
CA GLU A 23 -21.50 19.06 12.05
C GLU A 23 -22.89 19.72 12.03
N ALA A 24 -23.96 18.90 11.99
CA ALA A 24 -25.32 19.41 12.12
C ALA A 24 -25.60 19.88 13.54
N ALA A 25 -25.23 19.08 14.55
CA ALA A 25 -25.38 19.41 15.97
C ALA A 25 -24.55 20.64 16.37
N SER A 26 -23.35 20.80 15.82
CA SER A 26 -22.52 21.98 16.08
C SER A 26 -23.16 23.27 15.57
N ARG A 27 -23.88 23.20 14.44
CA ARG A 27 -24.63 24.35 13.90
C ARG A 27 -25.83 24.75 14.76
N THR A 28 -26.36 23.83 15.58
CA THR A 28 -27.42 24.13 16.56
C THR A 28 -26.88 24.54 17.92
N GLY A 29 -25.56 24.75 18.06
CA GLY A 29 -24.93 25.22 19.29
C GLY A 29 -24.46 24.11 20.24
N MET A 30 -24.60 22.83 19.86
CA MET A 30 -24.05 21.73 20.65
C MET A 30 -22.53 21.67 20.52
N CYS A 31 -21.86 21.21 21.58
CA CYS A 31 -20.39 21.12 21.60
C CYS A 31 -19.88 19.72 21.97
N GLY A 32 -20.76 18.78 22.31
CA GLY A 32 -20.39 17.43 22.73
C GLY A 32 -21.56 16.46 22.66
N VAL A 33 -21.30 15.24 23.11
CA VAL A 33 -22.31 14.17 23.25
C VAL A 33 -22.17 13.48 24.60
N PHE A 34 -23.26 12.88 25.06
CA PHE A 34 -23.20 11.84 26.07
C PHE A 34 -23.03 10.48 25.38
N MET A 35 -21.98 9.76 25.75
CA MET A 35 -21.65 8.47 25.17
C MET A 35 -21.68 7.41 26.27
N LYS A 36 -22.52 6.38 26.10
CA LYS A 36 -22.47 5.18 26.93
C LYS A 36 -21.51 4.18 26.29
N VAL A 37 -20.44 3.86 27.02
CA VAL A 37 -19.38 2.96 26.59
C VAL A 37 -19.43 1.68 27.41
N TYR A 38 -19.54 0.55 26.74
CA TYR A 38 -19.51 -0.77 27.37
C TYR A 38 -18.08 -1.33 27.26
N THR A 39 -17.46 -1.55 28.41
CA THR A 39 -16.12 -2.16 28.54
C THR A 39 -16.22 -3.47 29.31
N PRO A 40 -15.19 -4.34 29.30
CA PRO A 40 -15.15 -5.52 30.16
C PRO A 40 -15.31 -5.21 31.66
N ASN A 41 -14.97 -3.98 32.07
CA ASN A 41 -15.09 -3.49 33.45
C ASN A 41 -16.44 -2.83 33.76
N GLY A 42 -17.42 -2.94 32.84
CA GLY A 42 -18.77 -2.38 32.99
C GLY A 42 -19.07 -1.22 32.03
N CYS A 43 -20.24 -0.61 32.21
CA CYS A 43 -20.73 0.52 31.43
C CYS A 43 -20.32 1.84 32.07
N LYS A 44 -19.75 2.75 31.28
CA LYS A 44 -19.41 4.12 31.68
C LYS A 44 -20.15 5.11 30.80
N THR A 45 -20.69 6.18 31.39
CA THR A 45 -21.23 7.30 30.63
C THR A 45 -20.19 8.41 30.61
N LEU A 46 -19.85 8.90 29.42
CA LEU A 46 -18.83 9.92 29.19
C LEU A 46 -19.49 11.13 28.53
N THR A 47 -19.17 12.33 29.00
CA THR A 47 -19.48 13.56 28.27
C THR A 47 -18.26 13.92 27.43
N VAL A 48 -18.38 13.84 26.11
CA VAL A 48 -17.25 13.98 25.19
C VAL A 48 -17.49 15.16 24.26
N HIS A 49 -16.60 16.15 24.33
CA HIS A 49 -16.63 17.29 23.41
C HIS A 49 -16.31 16.84 21.98
N PHE A 50 -16.90 17.48 20.97
CA PHE A 50 -16.73 17.17 19.55
C PHE A 50 -15.27 17.16 19.10
N SER A 51 -14.45 18.07 19.63
CA SER A 51 -13.00 18.07 19.36
C SER A 51 -12.32 16.77 19.83
N LYS A 52 -12.76 16.18 20.94
CA LYS A 52 -12.23 14.92 21.48
C LYS A 52 -12.70 13.71 20.68
N ILE A 53 -13.92 13.76 20.15
CA ILE A 53 -14.42 12.76 19.20
C ILE A 53 -13.58 12.77 17.92
N ARG A 54 -13.30 13.96 17.36
CA ARG A 54 -12.39 14.09 16.20
C ARG A 54 -11.01 13.53 16.50
N LEU A 55 -10.48 13.78 17.69
CA LEU A 55 -9.21 13.20 18.13
C LEU A 55 -9.27 11.66 18.19
N TYR A 56 -10.34 11.07 18.73
CA TYR A 56 -10.53 9.61 18.71
C TYR A 56 -10.63 9.05 17.29
N VAL A 57 -11.33 9.74 16.39
CA VAL A 57 -11.40 9.37 14.96
C VAL A 57 -10.00 9.43 14.34
N THR A 58 -9.23 10.49 14.58
CA THR A 58 -7.84 10.61 14.12
C THR A 58 -6.97 9.47 14.64
N ILE A 59 -7.08 9.10 15.92
CA ILE A 59 -6.31 7.99 16.50
C ILE A 59 -6.70 6.67 15.84
N ASN A 60 -7.99 6.39 15.68
CA ASN A 60 -8.47 5.19 15.01
C ASN A 60 -8.00 5.11 13.55
N ASN A 61 -8.03 6.23 12.82
CA ASN A 61 -7.55 6.31 11.44
C ASN A 61 -6.06 6.03 11.32
N HIS A 62 -5.29 6.29 12.38
CA HIS A 62 -3.86 6.00 12.45
C HIS A 62 -3.51 4.73 13.21
N ARG A 63 -4.49 3.88 13.58
CA ARG A 63 -4.24 2.63 14.30
C ARG A 63 -3.26 1.73 13.56
N LEU A 64 -3.45 1.56 12.25
CA LEU A 64 -2.51 0.81 11.41
C LEU A 64 -1.11 1.42 11.42
N HIS A 65 -1.00 2.76 11.41
CA HIS A 65 0.29 3.44 11.43
C HIS A 65 1.03 3.20 12.77
N VAL A 66 0.29 3.22 13.88
CA VAL A 66 0.80 2.89 15.21
C VAL A 66 1.26 1.43 15.25
N ASP A 67 0.45 0.50 14.77
CA ASP A 67 0.79 -0.93 14.74
C ASP A 67 2.07 -1.18 13.92
N LEU A 68 2.18 -0.54 12.74
CA LEU A 68 3.35 -0.63 11.87
C LEU A 68 4.60 0.00 12.51
N ALA A 69 4.47 1.18 13.11
CA ALA A 69 5.57 1.85 13.81
C ALA A 69 6.04 1.05 15.03
N HIS A 70 5.12 0.48 15.80
CA HIS A 70 5.43 -0.37 16.95
C HIS A 70 6.12 -1.67 16.50
N GLY A 71 5.61 -2.32 15.45
CA GLY A 71 6.24 -3.49 14.84
C GLY A 71 7.66 -3.19 14.36
N LEU A 72 7.87 -2.05 13.69
CA LEU A 72 9.19 -1.59 13.29
C LEU A 72 10.13 -1.41 14.50
N MET A 73 9.69 -0.70 15.54
CA MET A 73 10.50 -0.49 16.75
C MET A 73 10.90 -1.79 17.42
N HIS A 74 9.94 -2.71 17.56
CA HIS A 74 10.21 -4.04 18.12
C HIS A 74 11.30 -4.76 17.32
N ARG A 75 11.20 -4.78 15.98
CA ARG A 75 12.18 -5.43 15.11
C ARG A 75 13.55 -4.77 15.16
N LEU A 76 13.61 -3.44 15.16
CA LEU A 76 14.88 -2.69 15.29
C LEU A 76 15.57 -3.02 16.62
N ASN A 77 14.79 -3.19 17.69
CA ASN A 77 15.30 -3.58 19.00
C ASN A 77 15.80 -5.03 19.04
N GLU A 78 15.01 -5.98 18.51
CA GLU A 78 15.38 -7.40 18.45
C GLU A 78 16.65 -7.63 17.62
N ALA A 79 16.73 -7.01 16.44
CA ALA A 79 17.82 -7.23 15.50
C ALA A 79 19.07 -6.37 15.80
N GLN A 80 19.00 -5.47 16.80
CA GLN A 80 20.08 -4.57 17.18
C GLN A 80 20.67 -3.78 15.98
N LEU A 81 19.81 -3.40 15.02
CA LEU A 81 20.25 -2.77 13.76
C LEU A 81 20.69 -1.32 13.95
N LEU A 82 20.26 -0.68 15.03
CA LEU A 82 20.58 0.71 15.36
C LEU A 82 21.39 0.79 16.66
N GLN A 83 22.29 1.77 16.72
CA GLN A 83 23.00 2.09 17.97
C GLN A 83 21.99 2.48 19.07
N PRO A 84 22.31 2.27 20.35
CA PRO A 84 21.42 2.62 21.46
C PRO A 84 20.88 4.05 21.39
N GLU A 85 21.71 5.04 21.03
CA GLU A 85 21.30 6.44 20.96
C GLU A 85 20.27 6.67 19.84
N ASP A 86 20.49 6.05 18.69
CA ASP A 86 19.58 6.15 17.55
C ASP A 86 18.24 5.48 17.84
N ARG A 87 18.23 4.35 18.58
CA ARG A 87 16.98 3.70 19.02
C ARG A 87 16.14 4.61 19.90
N VAL A 88 16.77 5.28 20.87
CA VAL A 88 16.09 6.25 21.74
C VAL A 88 15.59 7.44 20.93
N ARG A 89 16.40 7.94 19.99
CA ARG A 89 16.00 9.04 19.12
C ARG A 89 14.80 8.66 18.26
N PHE A 90 14.77 7.42 17.76
CA PHE A 90 13.71 6.89 16.89
C PHE A 90 12.43 6.60 17.67
N SER A 91 12.51 6.05 18.89
CA SER A 91 11.36 5.78 19.76
C SER A 91 10.66 7.07 20.23
N ASN A 92 11.40 8.17 20.30
CA ASN A 92 10.88 9.47 20.74
C ASN A 92 10.24 10.30 19.60
N LYS A 93 10.16 9.76 18.38
CA LYS A 93 9.53 10.44 17.24
C LYS A 93 8.04 10.12 17.18
N TYR A 94 7.23 11.11 16.82
CA TYR A 94 5.82 10.87 16.51
C TYR A 94 5.70 9.94 15.30
N ILE A 95 4.65 9.11 15.25
CA ILE A 95 4.43 8.16 14.15
C ILE A 95 4.35 8.83 12.76
N LEU A 96 3.87 10.08 12.73
CA LEU A 96 3.79 10.91 11.53
C LEU A 96 4.99 11.86 11.38
N ALA A 97 5.93 11.86 12.33
CA ALA A 97 7.11 12.69 12.22
C ALA A 97 7.98 12.18 11.07
N PRO A 98 8.57 13.11 10.31
CA PRO A 98 9.49 12.74 9.26
C PRO A 98 10.82 12.26 9.84
N ILE A 99 11.42 11.29 9.16
CA ILE A 99 12.75 10.79 9.47
C ILE A 99 13.74 11.37 8.46
N MET A 100 14.58 12.26 8.98
CA MET A 100 15.67 12.87 8.24
C MET A 100 16.74 11.83 7.91
N GLY A 101 17.36 11.94 6.72
CA GLY A 101 18.52 11.12 6.33
C GLY A 101 18.21 9.96 5.37
N PHE A 102 16.94 9.72 5.04
CA PHE A 102 16.59 8.93 3.86
C PHE A 102 16.69 9.81 2.61
N SER A 103 17.29 9.29 1.53
CA SER A 103 17.54 10.04 0.29
C SER A 103 16.30 10.26 -0.58
N THR A 104 15.10 10.23 0.02
CA THR A 104 13.85 10.56 -0.66
C THR A 104 13.59 12.06 -0.50
N ALA A 105 13.21 12.74 -1.58
CA ALA A 105 12.97 14.19 -1.60
C ALA A 105 11.80 14.65 -0.70
N ALA A 106 11.13 13.73 -0.03
CA ALA A 106 10.32 13.96 1.15
C ALA A 106 10.76 13.00 2.26
N ASP A 107 11.23 13.56 3.36
CA ASP A 107 10.86 13.23 4.74
C ASP A 107 9.88 12.04 4.89
N MET A 108 10.43 10.81 4.93
CA MET A 108 9.66 9.58 5.11
C MET A 108 9.09 9.51 6.53
N GLN A 109 7.78 9.31 6.68
CA GLN A 109 7.15 9.19 8.00
C GLN A 109 7.47 7.84 8.64
N LEU A 110 7.62 7.82 9.96
CA LEU A 110 8.03 6.65 10.72
C LEU A 110 7.20 5.38 10.42
N TRP A 111 5.89 5.50 10.33
CA TRP A 111 5.03 4.34 10.05
C TRP A 111 5.24 3.74 8.65
N GLN A 112 5.71 4.54 7.68
CA GLN A 112 5.95 4.10 6.31
C GLN A 112 7.14 3.13 6.23
N LEU A 113 8.11 3.25 7.15
CA LEU A 113 9.18 2.25 7.27
C LEU A 113 8.64 0.90 7.77
N GLY A 114 7.58 0.93 8.59
CA GLY A 114 6.94 -0.29 9.08
C GLY A 114 6.26 -1.09 7.97
N SER A 115 5.76 -0.44 6.92
CA SER A 115 5.13 -1.14 5.79
C SER A 115 6.14 -1.86 4.90
N LEU A 116 7.42 -1.45 4.91
CA LEU A 116 8.51 -2.10 4.16
C LEU A 116 8.94 -3.45 4.76
N ILE A 117 8.46 -3.80 5.96
CA ILE A 117 8.89 -5.00 6.69
C ILE A 117 8.38 -6.29 6.02
N GLY A 118 7.28 -6.28 5.28
CA GLY A 118 6.62 -7.50 4.80
C GLY A 118 7.48 -8.43 3.92
N VAL A 119 8.26 -7.89 2.99
CA VAL A 119 9.12 -8.70 2.09
C VAL A 119 10.36 -9.23 2.80
N LEU A 120 10.97 -8.41 3.66
CA LEU A 120 12.09 -8.84 4.49
C LEU A 120 11.66 -9.92 5.49
N GLU A 121 10.46 -9.76 6.04
CA GLU A 121 9.83 -10.69 6.97
C GLU A 121 9.55 -12.05 6.30
N ALA A 122 9.12 -12.08 5.03
CA ALA A 122 8.94 -13.34 4.30
C ALA A 122 10.24 -14.15 4.21
N LYS A 123 11.36 -13.53 3.80
CA LYS A 123 12.67 -14.20 3.72
C LYS A 123 13.14 -14.69 5.10
N LEU A 124 13.01 -13.86 6.13
CA LEU A 124 13.40 -14.20 7.49
C LEU A 124 12.57 -15.35 8.08
N LEU A 125 11.27 -15.36 7.86
CA LEU A 125 10.37 -16.40 8.39
C LEU A 125 10.46 -17.71 7.60
N TYR A 126 10.72 -17.65 6.29
CA TYR A 126 10.91 -18.84 5.46
C TYR A 126 12.10 -19.70 5.91
N GLY A 127 13.16 -19.07 6.41
CA GLY A 127 14.34 -19.74 6.95
C GLY A 127 14.16 -20.40 8.33
N ARG A 128 13.00 -20.23 8.99
CA ARG A 128 12.73 -20.80 10.32
C ARG A 128 12.09 -22.19 10.24
N SER A 129 12.25 -22.97 11.30
CA SER A 129 11.57 -24.27 11.49
C SER A 129 10.90 -24.30 12.87
N PRO A 130 9.56 -24.41 12.96
CA PRO A 130 8.60 -24.45 11.86
C PRO A 130 8.48 -23.11 11.12
N ARG A 131 8.08 -23.16 9.84
CA ARG A 131 7.76 -21.95 9.05
C ARG A 131 6.39 -21.43 9.48
N LEU A 132 6.38 -20.32 10.21
CA LEU A 132 5.16 -19.67 10.67
C LEU A 132 4.99 -18.31 9.98
N TYR A 133 3.78 -18.01 9.50
CA TYR A 133 3.47 -16.69 8.99
C TYR A 133 3.37 -15.68 10.15
N SER A 134 3.88 -14.47 9.95
CA SER A 134 3.52 -13.34 10.81
C SER A 134 2.08 -12.91 10.56
N LYS A 135 1.53 -12.10 11.47
CA LYS A 135 0.25 -11.43 11.24
C LYS A 135 0.23 -10.65 9.92
N ASN A 136 1.31 -9.94 9.58
CA ASN A 136 1.39 -9.19 8.31
C ASN A 136 1.34 -10.10 7.08
N LEU A 137 2.03 -11.25 7.11
CA LEU A 137 1.97 -12.21 6.00
C LEU A 137 0.61 -12.89 5.91
N ILE A 138 -0.04 -13.16 7.04
CA ILE A 138 -1.43 -13.65 7.07
C ILE A 138 -2.36 -12.61 6.44
N ASP A 139 -2.25 -11.34 6.84
CA ASP A 139 -3.08 -10.25 6.30
C ASP A 139 -2.83 -10.04 4.80
N LEU A 140 -1.57 -10.09 4.34
CA LEU A 140 -1.23 -10.05 2.92
C LEU A 140 -1.86 -11.23 2.18
N ARG A 141 -1.74 -12.45 2.71
CA ARG A 141 -2.33 -13.66 2.11
C ARG A 141 -3.84 -13.57 2.01
N ASN A 142 -4.51 -13.10 3.06
CA ASN A 142 -5.97 -12.93 3.06
C ASN A 142 -6.40 -11.91 1.99
N ARG A 143 -5.66 -10.80 1.85
CA ARG A 143 -5.92 -9.81 0.78
C ARG A 143 -5.70 -10.42 -0.60
N LEU A 144 -4.59 -11.13 -0.81
CA LEU A 144 -4.33 -11.83 -2.06
C LEU A 144 -5.41 -12.87 -2.36
N ALA A 145 -5.87 -13.65 -1.38
CA ALA A 145 -6.93 -14.64 -1.57
C ALA A 145 -8.23 -14.01 -2.10
N ILE A 146 -8.61 -12.85 -1.55
CA ILE A 146 -9.80 -12.11 -1.98
C ILE A 146 -9.59 -11.55 -3.39
N LEU A 147 -8.40 -11.03 -3.67
CA LEU A 147 -8.15 -10.20 -4.84
C LEU A 147 -7.58 -10.98 -6.02
N LEU A 148 -7.04 -12.18 -5.86
CA LEU A 148 -6.42 -12.94 -6.96
C LEU A 148 -7.36 -13.18 -8.14
N LEU A 149 -8.67 -13.25 -7.89
CA LEU A 149 -9.67 -13.36 -8.95
C LEU A 149 -9.79 -12.07 -9.78
N SER A 150 -9.49 -10.90 -9.23
CA SER A 150 -9.54 -9.59 -9.91
C SER A 150 -8.17 -9.02 -10.29
N LEU A 151 -7.08 -9.37 -9.58
CA LEU A 151 -5.73 -8.82 -9.81
C LEU A 151 -5.14 -9.31 -11.12
N ARG A 152 -4.73 -8.40 -12.01
CA ARG A 152 -3.94 -8.77 -13.20
C ARG A 152 -2.61 -9.43 -12.83
N GLY A 153 -2.00 -9.00 -11.74
CA GLY A 153 -0.76 -9.56 -11.24
C GLY A 153 -0.27 -8.93 -9.95
N VAL A 154 0.76 -9.52 -9.37
CA VAL A 154 1.50 -9.00 -8.23
C VAL A 154 2.87 -8.57 -8.71
N CYS A 155 3.23 -7.32 -8.44
CA CYS A 155 4.56 -6.79 -8.71
C CYS A 155 5.28 -6.54 -7.38
N PHE A 156 6.59 -6.70 -7.35
CA PHE A 156 7.40 -6.23 -6.23
C PHE A 156 8.84 -5.98 -6.68
N MET A 157 9.55 -5.19 -5.88
CA MET A 157 10.98 -4.95 -6.07
C MET A 157 11.76 -5.49 -4.86
N LYS A 158 12.93 -6.06 -5.13
CA LYS A 158 13.92 -6.43 -4.11
C LYS A 158 15.08 -5.46 -4.23
N CYS A 159 15.50 -4.89 -3.10
CA CYS A 159 16.75 -4.16 -2.99
C CYS A 159 17.74 -4.99 -2.16
N GLU A 160 18.88 -5.34 -2.73
CA GLU A 160 19.95 -6.08 -2.05
C GLU A 160 21.29 -5.42 -2.38
N ALA A 161 22.06 -5.08 -1.34
CA ALA A 161 23.34 -4.37 -1.48
C ALA A 161 23.25 -3.09 -2.35
N GLY A 162 22.15 -2.33 -2.25
CA GLY A 162 21.93 -1.11 -3.02
C GLY A 162 21.54 -1.34 -4.49
N HIS A 163 21.31 -2.59 -4.89
CA HIS A 163 20.87 -2.95 -6.23
C HIS A 163 19.40 -3.38 -6.25
N PHE A 164 18.64 -2.84 -7.20
CA PHE A 164 17.21 -3.10 -7.35
C PHE A 164 16.94 -4.09 -8.48
N THR A 165 16.10 -5.07 -8.18
CA THR A 165 15.56 -6.06 -9.14
C THR A 165 14.04 -6.08 -9.02
N SER A 166 13.33 -6.31 -10.13
CA SER A 166 11.88 -6.39 -10.13
C SER A 166 11.37 -7.78 -10.48
N PHE A 167 10.17 -8.04 -9.95
CA PHE A 167 9.43 -9.27 -10.10
C PHE A 167 7.99 -8.92 -10.46
N ILE A 168 7.46 -9.57 -11.48
CA ILE A 168 6.09 -9.40 -11.95
C ILE A 168 5.50 -10.79 -12.11
N TRP A 169 4.52 -11.12 -11.27
CA TRP A 169 3.72 -12.32 -11.40
C TRP A 169 2.34 -11.94 -11.95
N GLU A 170 2.12 -12.10 -13.26
CA GLU A 170 0.81 -11.90 -13.88
C GLU A 170 -0.05 -13.18 -13.73
N LYS A 171 -1.38 -13.04 -13.79
CA LYS A 171 -2.32 -14.18 -13.75
C LYS A 171 -1.83 -15.30 -14.67
N GLY A 172 -1.46 -16.42 -14.07
CA GLY A 172 -0.85 -17.55 -14.75
C GLY A 172 0.34 -18.10 -13.98
N ASN A 173 1.09 -18.95 -14.66
CA ASN A 173 2.15 -19.74 -14.04
C ASN A 173 3.55 -19.18 -14.34
N VAL A 174 3.68 -17.88 -14.64
CA VAL A 174 4.95 -17.28 -15.06
C VAL A 174 5.34 -16.14 -14.12
N LEU A 175 6.52 -16.25 -13.52
CA LEU A 175 7.15 -15.15 -12.79
C LEU A 175 8.15 -14.45 -13.71
N LYS A 176 7.89 -13.19 -14.04
CA LYS A 176 8.80 -12.35 -14.80
C LYS A 176 9.78 -11.65 -13.87
N PHE A 177 11.05 -11.60 -14.25
CA PHE A 177 12.14 -11.05 -13.45
C PHE A 177 13.02 -10.09 -14.28
N ARG A 178 13.44 -8.98 -13.68
CA ARG A 178 14.41 -8.05 -14.29
C ARG A 178 15.53 -7.70 -13.32
N ASP A 179 16.76 -7.93 -13.77
CA ASP A 179 17.99 -7.41 -13.18
C ASP A 179 18.74 -6.59 -14.24
N SER A 180 19.11 -5.35 -13.89
CA SER A 180 19.73 -4.40 -14.82
C SER A 180 21.23 -4.63 -15.05
N LEU A 181 21.86 -5.50 -14.27
CA LEU A 181 23.27 -5.92 -14.37
C LEU A 181 23.42 -7.32 -15.00
N GLY A 182 22.33 -8.06 -15.14
CA GLY A 182 22.28 -9.31 -15.89
C GLY A 182 22.54 -10.52 -15.01
N HIS A 183 22.40 -10.35 -13.70
CA HIS A 183 22.46 -11.45 -12.77
C HIS A 183 21.28 -12.40 -12.97
N ASN A 184 21.49 -13.66 -12.58
CA ASN A 184 20.40 -14.60 -12.44
C ASN A 184 19.52 -14.24 -11.25
N MET A 185 18.26 -14.67 -11.30
CA MET A 185 17.34 -14.55 -10.17
C MET A 185 17.90 -15.29 -8.96
N ASP A 186 17.79 -14.67 -7.77
CA ASP A 186 18.12 -15.31 -6.50
C ASP A 186 17.26 -16.59 -6.33
N PRO A 187 17.87 -17.78 -6.21
CA PRO A 187 17.16 -19.05 -6.16
C PRO A 187 16.27 -19.19 -4.92
N GLN A 188 16.45 -18.35 -3.89
CA GLN A 188 15.58 -18.35 -2.70
C GLN A 188 14.23 -17.68 -2.93
N ILE A 189 14.10 -16.82 -3.95
CA ILE A 189 12.88 -16.03 -4.17
C ILE A 189 11.70 -16.93 -4.51
N LEU A 190 11.89 -17.88 -5.42
CA LEU A 190 10.81 -18.75 -5.89
C LEU A 190 10.25 -19.64 -4.76
N PRO A 191 11.07 -20.33 -3.93
CA PRO A 191 10.57 -21.04 -2.77
C PRO A 191 9.85 -20.18 -1.73
N ILE A 192 10.33 -18.93 -1.51
CA ILE A 192 9.64 -17.98 -0.61
C ILE A 192 8.29 -17.60 -1.18
N LEU A 193 8.20 -17.31 -2.48
CA LEU A 193 6.94 -17.00 -3.15
C LEU A 193 5.97 -18.17 -3.09
N TYR A 194 6.41 -19.40 -3.38
CA TYR A 194 5.56 -20.58 -3.23
C TYR A 194 5.04 -20.73 -1.81
N TRP A 195 5.87 -20.46 -0.80
CA TRP A 195 5.42 -20.49 0.58
C TRP A 195 4.43 -19.36 0.88
N VAL A 196 4.67 -18.13 0.43
CA VAL A 196 3.75 -17.00 0.63
C VAL A 196 2.43 -17.19 -0.12
N LEU A 197 2.45 -17.83 -1.29
CA LEU A 197 1.28 -18.02 -2.15
C LEU A 197 0.61 -19.39 -1.99
N SER A 198 1.16 -20.27 -1.14
CA SER A 198 0.62 -21.61 -0.89
C SER A 198 -0.85 -21.53 -0.47
N CYS A 199 -1.68 -22.48 -0.90
CA CYS A 199 -3.11 -22.52 -0.61
C CYS A 199 -3.94 -21.34 -1.17
N LEU A 200 -3.36 -20.47 -2.00
CA LEU A 200 -4.13 -19.51 -2.79
C LEU A 200 -4.57 -20.17 -4.11
N PRO A 201 -5.77 -19.86 -4.64
CA PRO A 201 -6.22 -20.42 -5.91
C PRO A 201 -5.32 -19.98 -7.06
N SER A 202 -4.99 -20.91 -7.97
CA SER A 202 -4.22 -20.67 -9.21
C SER A 202 -2.81 -20.10 -9.01
N SER A 203 -2.09 -20.49 -7.95
CA SER A 203 -0.86 -19.83 -7.52
C SER A 203 0.47 -20.55 -7.84
N LEU A 204 0.45 -21.60 -8.67
CA LEU A 204 1.69 -22.29 -9.02
C LEU A 204 2.43 -21.57 -10.13
N ILE A 205 3.50 -20.86 -9.77
CA ILE A 205 4.52 -20.43 -10.73
C ILE A 205 5.17 -21.69 -11.32
N GLU A 206 5.07 -21.93 -12.62
CA GLU A 206 5.68 -23.05 -13.34
C GLU A 206 6.97 -22.65 -14.05
N SER A 207 7.09 -21.39 -14.46
CA SER A 207 8.26 -20.88 -15.17
C SER A 207 8.69 -19.49 -14.70
N VAL A 208 9.94 -19.17 -15.00
CA VAL A 208 10.54 -17.86 -14.73
C VAL A 208 11.03 -17.30 -16.07
N GLU A 209 10.62 -16.07 -16.38
CA GLU A 209 11.00 -15.37 -17.61
C GLU A 209 11.82 -14.12 -17.29
N ILE A 210 12.85 -13.86 -18.08
CA ILE A 210 13.62 -12.62 -17.96
C ILE A 210 12.91 -11.54 -18.79
N ILE A 211 12.57 -10.43 -18.16
CA ILE A 211 12.01 -9.27 -18.85
C ILE A 211 13.12 -8.68 -19.74
N PRO A 212 12.93 -8.56 -21.07
CA PRO A 212 13.93 -8.00 -21.96
C PRO A 212 14.11 -6.50 -21.73
N GLY A 213 15.30 -5.99 -22.03
CA GLY A 213 15.59 -4.55 -21.90
C GLY A 213 17.09 -4.23 -21.95
N ARG A 214 17.41 -2.93 -21.99
CA ARG A 214 18.79 -2.44 -21.95
C ARG A 214 19.40 -2.65 -20.56
N MET A 215 20.69 -2.99 -20.55
CA MET A 215 21.48 -3.10 -19.33
C MET A 215 21.96 -1.72 -18.90
N GLN A 216 22.12 -1.50 -17.60
CA GLN A 216 22.78 -0.28 -17.13
C GLN A 216 24.30 -0.39 -17.31
N SER A 217 24.96 0.75 -17.50
CA SER A 217 26.40 0.82 -17.28
C SER A 217 26.70 0.72 -15.79
N SER A 218 27.86 0.12 -15.48
CA SER A 218 28.35 0.04 -14.10
C SER A 218 28.42 1.44 -13.48
N GLY A 219 27.88 1.59 -12.27
CA GLY A 219 27.92 2.85 -11.52
C GLY A 219 26.93 3.94 -11.97
N SER A 220 26.01 3.68 -12.91
CA SER A 220 25.05 4.71 -13.38
C SER A 220 24.01 5.12 -12.32
N GLY A 221 23.76 4.27 -11.31
CA GLY A 221 22.73 4.50 -10.30
C GLY A 221 21.31 4.46 -10.89
N SER A 222 21.09 3.70 -11.97
CA SER A 222 19.80 3.62 -12.66
C SER A 222 19.04 2.30 -12.38
N CYS A 223 19.59 1.42 -11.54
CA CYS A 223 18.99 0.11 -11.24
C CYS A 223 17.53 0.19 -10.79
N SER A 224 17.18 1.18 -9.95
CA SER A 224 15.81 1.39 -9.47
C SER A 224 14.85 1.78 -10.59
N LEU A 225 15.27 2.69 -11.48
CA LEU A 225 14.48 3.11 -12.65
C LEU A 225 14.21 1.92 -13.58
N ILE A 226 15.25 1.13 -13.84
CA ILE A 226 15.16 -0.03 -14.73
C ILE A 226 14.32 -1.14 -14.11
N ALA A 227 14.41 -1.35 -12.80
CA ALA A 227 13.59 -2.34 -12.09
C ALA A 227 12.11 -1.95 -12.14
N PHE A 228 11.78 -0.68 -11.96
CA PHE A 228 10.38 -0.23 -11.94
C PHE A 228 9.77 -0.06 -13.32
N ASN A 229 10.54 0.31 -14.36
CA ASN A 229 9.98 0.61 -15.68
C ASN A 229 9.12 -0.55 -16.26
N PRO A 230 9.46 -1.84 -16.08
CA PRO A 230 8.55 -2.93 -16.40
C PRO A 230 7.21 -2.92 -15.64
N ILE A 231 7.21 -2.49 -14.37
CA ILE A 231 6.00 -2.37 -13.54
C ILE A 231 5.16 -1.18 -14.01
N GLU A 232 5.79 -0.04 -14.28
CA GLU A 232 5.16 1.13 -14.88
C GLU A 232 4.51 0.78 -16.21
N ARG A 233 5.22 0.05 -17.08
CA ARG A 233 4.70 -0.41 -18.37
C ARG A 233 3.61 -1.47 -18.27
N LEU A 234 3.56 -2.21 -17.16
CA LEU A 234 2.47 -3.13 -16.89
C LEU A 234 1.18 -2.35 -16.64
N LEU A 235 1.28 -1.25 -15.90
CA LEU A 235 0.18 -0.35 -15.57
C LEU A 235 -0.24 0.50 -16.78
N ASP A 236 0.73 1.07 -17.48
CA ASP A 236 0.54 1.88 -18.67
C ASP A 236 1.40 1.35 -19.82
N PRO A 237 0.83 0.56 -20.74
CA PRO A 237 1.56 0.04 -21.89
C PRO A 237 2.17 1.11 -22.81
N THR A 238 1.71 2.36 -22.71
CA THR A 238 2.22 3.50 -23.48
C THR A 238 3.42 4.17 -22.82
N ALA A 239 3.73 3.84 -21.56
CA ALA A 239 4.89 4.38 -20.87
C ALA A 239 6.20 4.07 -21.63
N PRO A 240 7.12 5.03 -21.72
CA PRO A 240 8.34 4.87 -22.50
C PRO A 240 9.17 3.69 -21.98
N LEU A 241 9.85 2.98 -22.88
CA LEU A 241 10.88 2.03 -22.46
C LEU A 241 12.05 2.82 -21.87
N TRP A 242 12.57 2.39 -20.73
CA TRP A 242 13.80 2.99 -20.22
C TRP A 242 14.95 2.79 -21.22
N GLU A 243 15.66 3.88 -21.50
CA GLU A 243 16.92 3.88 -22.23
C GLU A 243 17.98 4.68 -21.46
N PRO A 244 19.27 4.33 -21.58
CA PRO A 244 20.34 5.06 -20.89
C PRO A 244 20.30 6.57 -21.17
N SER A 245 20.02 6.97 -22.41
CA SER A 245 19.87 8.36 -22.88
C SER A 245 18.72 9.11 -22.20
N LEU A 246 17.68 8.41 -21.77
CA LEU A 246 16.49 9.00 -21.14
C LEU A 246 16.56 9.01 -19.61
N THR A 247 17.64 8.52 -19.00
CA THR A 247 17.77 8.40 -17.53
C THR A 247 17.43 9.69 -16.79
N GLY A 248 17.92 10.84 -17.28
CA GLY A 248 17.60 12.14 -16.69
C GLY A 248 16.10 12.43 -16.69
N GLN A 249 15.44 12.23 -17.83
CA GLN A 249 13.99 12.45 -17.98
C GLN A 249 13.16 11.53 -17.08
N PHE A 250 13.55 10.25 -16.93
CA PHE A 250 12.90 9.34 -15.98
C PHE A 250 13.05 9.81 -14.54
N ARG A 251 14.25 10.23 -14.12
CA ARG A 251 14.49 10.78 -12.77
C ARG A 251 13.65 12.01 -12.51
N ASP A 252 13.59 12.94 -13.46
CA ASP A 252 12.81 14.17 -13.32
C ASP A 252 11.31 13.87 -13.24
N THR A 253 10.82 12.98 -14.10
CA THR A 253 9.41 12.57 -14.14
C THR A 253 8.99 11.92 -12.82
N TRP A 254 9.76 10.96 -12.34
CA TRP A 254 9.44 10.29 -11.09
C TRP A 254 9.62 11.18 -9.87
N THR A 255 10.63 12.05 -9.86
CA THR A 255 10.79 13.05 -8.79
C THR A 255 9.56 13.95 -8.76
N ARG A 256 9.07 14.39 -9.92
CA ARG A 256 7.82 15.16 -10.04
C ARG A 256 6.63 14.37 -9.53
N TRP A 257 6.51 13.08 -9.83
CA TRP A 257 5.44 12.22 -9.32
C TRP A 257 5.50 12.04 -7.80
N LEU A 258 6.69 11.79 -7.24
CA LEU A 258 6.89 11.67 -5.80
C LEU A 258 6.57 12.99 -5.08
N LEU A 259 6.99 14.13 -5.63
CA LEU A 259 6.64 15.44 -5.11
C LEU A 259 5.13 15.69 -5.21
N GLY A 260 4.50 15.34 -6.33
CA GLY A 260 3.06 15.42 -6.51
C GLY A 260 2.30 14.59 -5.48
N TYR A 261 2.67 13.32 -5.32
CA TYR A 261 2.14 12.45 -4.29
C TYR A 261 2.35 13.02 -2.89
N HIS A 262 3.55 13.54 -2.58
CA HIS A 262 3.84 14.15 -1.30
C HIS A 262 2.94 15.36 -1.04
N ILE A 263 2.81 16.28 -1.99
CA ILE A 263 1.93 17.45 -1.90
C ILE A 263 0.48 17.01 -1.69
N GLN A 264 0.01 15.98 -2.40
CA GLN A 264 -1.33 15.41 -2.26
C GLN A 264 -1.55 14.74 -0.90
N ALA A 265 -0.59 13.95 -0.42
CA ALA A 265 -0.66 13.24 0.85
C ALA A 265 -0.51 14.17 2.06
N THR A 266 0.09 15.36 1.89
CA THR A 266 0.34 16.33 2.97
C THR A 266 -0.57 17.56 2.96
N GLY A 267 -1.23 17.88 1.83
CA GLY A 267 -2.16 19.02 1.69
C GLY A 267 -3.62 18.60 1.86
N ARG A 268 -4.39 19.07 2.85
CA ARG A 268 -5.01 20.41 2.96
C ARG A 268 -5.86 20.89 1.75
N GLY A 269 -6.33 20.01 0.86
CA GLY A 269 -7.27 20.34 -0.23
C GLY A 269 -8.59 19.54 -0.18
N MET A 270 -9.65 20.02 -0.84
CA MET A 270 -10.93 19.27 -0.99
C MET A 270 -10.94 18.41 -2.26
N PHE A 271 -11.64 17.27 -2.21
CA PHE A 271 -11.83 16.31 -3.29
C PHE A 271 -12.21 16.89 -4.66
N VAL A 272 -13.00 17.96 -4.71
CA VAL A 272 -13.43 18.61 -5.96
C VAL A 272 -12.29 19.32 -6.71
N ASN A 273 -11.25 19.78 -6.01
CA ASN A 273 -10.06 20.32 -6.66
C ASN A 273 -9.20 19.20 -7.28
N TRP A 274 -9.47 17.95 -6.93
CA TRP A 274 -8.72 16.77 -7.37
C TRP A 274 -9.23 16.20 -8.71
N SER A 275 -10.41 16.60 -9.21
CA SER A 275 -11.10 15.91 -10.32
C SER A 275 -11.32 16.71 -11.61
N ARG A 276 -10.79 17.94 -11.76
CA ARG A 276 -11.10 18.85 -12.90
C ARG A 276 -9.97 19.06 -13.94
N CYS A 277 -8.78 18.49 -13.76
CA CYS A 277 -7.59 18.81 -14.59
C CYS A 277 -7.36 17.88 -15.81
N SER A 278 -8.37 17.21 -16.35
CA SER A 278 -8.21 15.94 -17.08
C SER A 278 -8.36 15.93 -18.61
N VAL A 279 -8.12 17.02 -19.35
CA VAL A 279 -8.28 16.96 -20.83
C VAL A 279 -7.22 17.82 -21.53
N ASN A 280 -6.06 17.25 -21.85
CA ASN A 280 -5.35 17.48 -23.12
C ASN A 280 -4.14 16.54 -23.23
N PRO A 281 -3.95 15.83 -24.36
CA PRO A 281 -2.75 15.05 -24.61
C PRO A 281 -1.51 15.96 -24.77
N ILE A 282 -0.36 15.49 -24.31
CA ILE A 282 0.95 16.14 -24.51
C ILE A 282 1.22 16.19 -26.02
N PRO A 283 1.38 17.37 -26.66
CA PRO A 283 1.85 17.44 -28.03
C PRO A 283 3.30 16.95 -28.09
N ALA A 284 3.67 16.27 -29.19
CA ALA A 284 5.07 15.95 -29.46
C ALA A 284 5.91 17.22 -29.36
N ILE A 285 6.95 17.19 -28.53
CA ILE A 285 7.87 18.33 -28.34
C ILE A 285 8.63 18.52 -29.66
N ASP A 286 8.29 19.58 -30.38
CA ASP A 286 9.05 20.05 -31.54
C ASP A 286 10.32 20.77 -31.04
N HIS A 287 11.48 20.33 -31.50
CA HIS A 287 12.78 20.87 -31.12
C HIS A 287 13.08 22.16 -31.91
N SER A 288 12.30 23.21 -31.68
CA SER A 288 12.65 24.56 -32.16
C SER A 288 13.49 25.30 -31.12
N PRO A 289 14.63 25.93 -31.47
CA PRO A 289 15.57 26.51 -30.49
C PRO A 289 15.10 27.79 -29.80
N ASP A 290 14.01 28.43 -30.25
CA ASP A 290 13.69 29.82 -29.90
C ASP A 290 12.33 30.02 -29.21
N GLY A 291 11.77 28.98 -28.57
CA GLY A 291 10.50 29.08 -27.84
C GLY A 291 10.66 29.56 -26.39
N GLU A 292 10.12 30.74 -26.06
CA GLU A 292 9.90 31.18 -24.68
C GLU A 292 9.14 30.09 -23.87
N VAL A 293 9.71 29.72 -22.72
CA VAL A 293 9.09 28.82 -21.74
C VAL A 293 7.89 29.55 -21.13
N THR A 294 6.71 29.30 -21.67
CA THR A 294 5.46 29.68 -21.01
C THR A 294 5.21 28.70 -19.86
N ASP A 295 4.83 29.24 -18.70
CA ASP A 295 4.46 28.51 -17.49
C ASP A 295 3.53 27.34 -17.82
N SER A 296 3.98 26.12 -17.52
CA SER A 296 3.20 24.90 -17.70
C SER A 296 2.24 24.71 -16.52
N PRO A 297 0.90 24.84 -16.69
CA PRO A 297 -0.05 24.42 -15.68
C PRO A 297 -0.26 22.92 -15.91
N PHE A 298 0.61 22.11 -15.31
CA PHE A 298 0.73 20.66 -15.53
C PHE A 298 -0.63 19.96 -15.70
N PRO A 299 -0.98 19.48 -16.91
CA PRO A 299 -2.16 18.65 -17.10
C PRO A 299 -1.93 17.28 -16.45
N TYR A 300 -2.97 16.86 -15.75
CA TYR A 300 -3.04 15.69 -14.89
C TYR A 300 -3.43 14.45 -15.70
N ILE A 301 -2.72 13.34 -15.48
CA ILE A 301 -3.21 11.99 -15.78
C ILE A 301 -3.36 11.29 -14.43
N ASP A 302 -4.59 10.91 -14.15
CA ASP A 302 -4.96 10.07 -13.02
C ASP A 302 -4.47 8.65 -13.27
N PHE A 303 -3.55 8.14 -12.44
CA PHE A 303 -3.18 6.74 -12.46
C PHE A 303 -4.20 5.82 -11.75
N ASN A 304 -5.37 6.34 -11.36
CA ASN A 304 -6.45 5.58 -10.72
C ASN A 304 -7.75 5.45 -11.57
N ILE A 305 -7.76 5.75 -12.88
CA ILE A 305 -8.98 5.64 -13.73
C ILE A 305 -8.91 4.54 -14.82
N TYR A 306 -8.03 3.55 -14.73
CA TYR A 306 -8.17 2.31 -15.53
C TYR A 306 -7.83 1.05 -14.74
N ASP A 307 -8.86 0.23 -14.47
CA ASP A 307 -9.01 -1.24 -14.46
C ASP A 307 -7.89 -2.24 -14.16
N ILE A 308 -6.72 -1.82 -13.67
CA ILE A 308 -5.60 -2.73 -13.44
C ILE A 308 -4.83 -2.32 -12.18
N GLU A 309 -5.08 -3.04 -11.09
CA GLU A 309 -4.40 -2.91 -9.80
C GLU A 309 -3.01 -3.57 -9.82
N ALA A 310 -1.94 -2.79 -9.63
CA ALA A 310 -0.61 -3.32 -9.32
C ALA A 310 -0.24 -3.08 -7.85
N VAL A 311 0.48 -4.02 -7.26
CA VAL A 311 0.99 -3.96 -5.89
C VAL A 311 2.27 -3.12 -5.81
N PHE A 312 2.12 -1.83 -5.50
CA PHE A 312 2.75 -1.11 -4.37
C PHE A 312 1.56 -0.70 -3.51
N PRO A 313 1.53 -0.85 -2.16
CA PRO A 313 0.30 -1.11 -1.41
C PRO A 313 -0.86 -0.17 -1.73
N PHE A 314 -1.63 -0.53 -2.76
CA PHE A 314 -2.90 0.03 -3.19
C PHE A 314 -3.60 -1.09 -3.94
N LEU A 315 -4.81 -1.40 -3.47
CA LEU A 315 -5.75 -2.36 -4.05
C LEU A 315 -6.93 -1.50 -4.53
N ARG A 316 -7.30 -1.54 -5.82
CA ARG A 316 -8.63 -1.11 -6.29
C ARG A 316 -9.14 -1.61 -7.68
N HIS A 317 -10.28 -2.29 -7.61
CA HIS A 317 -11.07 -2.95 -8.65
C HIS A 317 -11.36 -2.17 -9.94
N SER A 318 -11.58 -2.96 -11.00
CA SER A 318 -12.23 -2.60 -12.28
C SER A 318 -13.77 -2.71 -12.24
N PRO A 319 -14.55 -1.86 -12.94
CA PRO A 319 -15.98 -2.06 -13.16
C PRO A 319 -16.33 -2.64 -14.55
N TYR A 320 -17.19 -3.67 -14.54
CA TYR A 320 -18.09 -4.11 -15.62
C TYR A 320 -17.51 -4.44 -17.02
N HIS A 321 -17.45 -5.75 -17.31
CA HIS A 321 -17.75 -6.28 -18.63
C HIS A 321 -18.99 -7.18 -18.61
N LYS A 322 -19.81 -7.00 -19.65
CA LYS A 322 -21.08 -7.65 -19.97
C LYS A 322 -20.94 -9.18 -20.02
N PRO A 323 -21.90 -9.98 -19.50
CA PRO A 323 -21.81 -11.44 -19.59
C PRO A 323 -21.93 -11.90 -21.06
N PRO A 324 -21.14 -12.89 -21.51
CA PRO A 324 -21.44 -13.59 -22.76
C PRO A 324 -22.66 -14.50 -22.58
N GLU A 325 -23.48 -14.57 -23.62
CA GLU A 325 -24.63 -15.47 -23.74
C GLU A 325 -24.23 -16.96 -23.63
N PRO A 326 -25.14 -17.84 -23.18
CA PRO A 326 -24.82 -19.25 -22.94
C PRO A 326 -24.66 -20.03 -24.25
N VAL A 327 -23.58 -20.80 -24.36
CA VAL A 327 -23.37 -21.83 -25.39
C VAL A 327 -23.39 -23.20 -24.70
N PRO A 328 -24.04 -24.23 -25.27
CA PRO A 328 -24.56 -25.37 -24.52
C PRO A 328 -23.53 -26.48 -24.24
N HIS A 329 -23.72 -27.09 -23.07
CA HIS A 329 -23.35 -28.42 -22.56
C HIS A 329 -22.20 -29.22 -23.20
N LEU A 330 -21.27 -29.67 -22.34
CA LEU A 330 -20.72 -31.03 -22.39
C LEU A 330 -20.36 -31.51 -20.97
N SER A 331 -21.01 -32.59 -20.56
CA SER A 331 -20.84 -33.26 -19.27
C SER A 331 -19.61 -34.17 -19.28
N ALA A 332 -18.76 -34.08 -18.27
CA ALA A 332 -17.93 -35.19 -17.82
C ALA A 332 -17.60 -35.02 -16.32
N PRO A 333 -17.57 -36.11 -15.53
CA PRO A 333 -17.45 -36.05 -14.08
C PRO A 333 -15.99 -35.91 -13.67
N LEU A 334 -15.72 -35.45 -12.44
CA LEU A 334 -14.82 -36.12 -11.49
C LEU A 334 -14.70 -35.34 -10.15
N LEU A 335 -14.91 -36.11 -9.09
CA LEU A 335 -14.28 -36.11 -7.76
C LEU A 335 -14.39 -34.87 -6.85
N SER A 336 -15.03 -35.12 -5.72
CA SER A 336 -15.14 -34.28 -4.53
C SER A 336 -13.82 -34.16 -3.76
N PRO A 337 -13.41 -32.94 -3.35
CA PRO A 337 -12.53 -32.74 -2.21
C PRO A 337 -13.36 -32.55 -0.94
N SER A 338 -13.09 -33.40 0.05
CA SER A 338 -13.63 -33.40 1.39
C SER A 338 -13.15 -32.20 2.24
N SER A 339 -14.11 -31.57 2.90
CA SER A 339 -14.09 -30.86 4.20
C SER A 339 -12.82 -30.10 4.63
N CYS A 340 -12.92 -28.76 4.62
CA CYS A 340 -12.19 -27.90 5.56
C CYS A 340 -13.20 -27.24 6.51
N TYR A 341 -12.78 -27.14 7.77
CA TYR A 341 -13.52 -26.90 9.01
C TYR A 341 -14.40 -25.63 9.10
N ASP A 342 -15.51 -25.79 9.82
CA ASP A 342 -16.36 -24.75 10.44
C ASP A 342 -15.56 -23.87 11.41
N ILE A 343 -15.73 -22.55 11.30
CA ILE A 343 -15.43 -21.60 12.38
C ILE A 343 -16.70 -20.78 12.60
N GLY A 344 -17.25 -20.91 13.81
CA GLY A 344 -18.55 -20.39 14.21
C GLY A 344 -18.65 -18.86 14.24
N ASP A 345 -19.88 -18.42 13.99
CA ASP A 345 -20.33 -17.03 14.00
C ASP A 345 -20.31 -16.42 15.41
N CYS A 346 -19.73 -15.21 15.52
CA CYS A 346 -19.94 -14.29 16.64
C CYS A 346 -20.70 -13.06 16.12
N GLN A 347 -21.96 -12.88 16.55
CA GLN A 347 -22.71 -11.66 16.28
C GLN A 347 -22.25 -10.50 17.17
N PRO A 348 -22.09 -9.27 16.64
CA PRO A 348 -21.80 -8.10 17.47
C PRO A 348 -23.07 -7.44 18.01
N ALA A 349 -22.97 -6.96 19.26
CA ALA A 349 -23.99 -6.22 19.99
C ALA A 349 -24.25 -4.81 19.41
N SER A 350 -25.50 -4.34 19.55
CA SER A 350 -25.95 -3.01 19.14
C SER A 350 -25.78 -1.95 20.25
N ALA A 351 -25.58 -0.69 19.85
CA ALA A 351 -25.50 0.48 20.74
C ALA A 351 -26.63 1.48 20.42
N ALA A 352 -27.08 2.22 21.45
CA ALA A 352 -28.10 3.28 21.36
C ALA A 352 -27.50 4.63 21.83
N PHE A 353 -27.96 5.73 21.25
CA PHE A 353 -27.45 7.09 21.48
C PHE A 353 -28.60 8.09 21.71
N ASP A 354 -28.41 9.00 22.66
CA ASP A 354 -29.30 10.12 22.97
C ASP A 354 -28.54 11.45 22.80
N TRP A 355 -29.21 12.47 22.24
CA TRP A 355 -28.65 13.80 21.98
C TRP A 355 -29.26 14.82 22.95
N GLU A 356 -28.43 15.64 23.60
CA GLU A 356 -28.86 16.78 24.43
C GLU A 356 -28.08 18.04 24.08
#